data_AF-A0A2X3S9D8-F1
#
_entry.id   AF-A0A2X3S9D8-F1
#
_cell.length_a   1.000
_cell.length_b   1.000
_cell.length_c   1.000
_cell.angle_alpha   90.00
_cell.angle_beta   90.00
_cell.angle_gamma   90.00
#
_symmetry.space_group_name_H-M   'P 1'
#
loop_
_entity.id
_entity.type
_entity.pdbx_description
1 polymer ?
#
loop_
_entity_poly.entity_id
_entity_poly.type
_entity_poly.pdbx_seq_one_letter_code
_entity_poly.pdbx_strand_id
1 'polypeptide(L)'
;MKQAMKYMSELTTLIALVGLMIVITIINPSFLTTNNLLNLLLQVTANGFIAFGMTFVILTGGIDLSVGSSLALSSALAAGLIGGGLPVPVAIVLAICLGGLFGMLNGLLIAYGKLAPFIVTLATMTIFRGATLVYTNGNPVTKGLSDSFLFQFLGQGYIVGIPFPVILMFLVFVILAILLHKTAFGKAVYALGGNEKAAYISGIKLNKVKIIIYTISGMMASLSGLIITSRLSSAQPTAGASYEMDAIAAVVLGGTSLSGGKGRIWGTLIGALIIGVLNNGLNIIGVSAFWQQVVKGIVILIAVLLDRFKVAK
;
A
#
# COMPACT_ATOMS: atom_id res chain seq x y z
N MET A 1 -9.26 12.06 -28.66
CA MET A 1 -8.86 12.99 -27.56
C MET A 1 -8.74 12.32 -26.18
N LYS A 2 -9.78 11.68 -25.61
CA LYS A 2 -9.71 11.09 -24.25
C LYS A 2 -8.60 10.03 -24.07
N GLN A 3 -8.35 9.22 -25.10
CA GLN A 3 -7.32 8.18 -25.07
C GLN A 3 -5.89 8.77 -25.14
N ALA A 4 -5.69 9.85 -25.91
CA ALA A 4 -4.41 10.56 -25.99
C ALA A 4 -4.06 11.30 -24.68
N MET A 5 -5.02 11.99 -24.06
CA MET A 5 -4.84 12.59 -22.72
C MET A 5 -4.49 11.56 -21.64
N LYS A 6 -5.00 10.32 -21.77
CA LYS A 6 -4.73 9.22 -20.84
C LYS A 6 -3.29 8.71 -20.92
N TYR A 7 -2.75 8.52 -22.12
CA TYR A 7 -1.34 8.18 -22.29
C TYR A 7 -0.42 9.33 -21.83
N MET A 8 -0.87 10.56 -21.98
CA MET A 8 -0.13 11.74 -21.56
C MET A 8 0.06 11.81 -20.03
N SER A 9 -0.95 11.44 -19.22
CA SER A 9 -0.81 11.42 -17.76
C SER A 9 0.13 10.31 -17.27
N GLU A 10 0.08 9.13 -17.88
CA GLU A 10 0.97 8.00 -17.57
C GLU A 10 2.42 8.30 -17.98
N LEU A 11 2.59 8.97 -19.12
CA LEU A 11 3.88 9.44 -19.57
C LEU A 11 4.43 10.54 -18.66
N THR A 12 3.58 11.44 -18.16
CA THR A 12 4.00 12.52 -17.24
C THR A 12 4.56 11.95 -15.92
N THR A 13 3.89 10.96 -15.33
CA THR A 13 4.37 10.35 -14.08
C THR A 13 5.63 9.52 -14.29
N LEU A 14 5.75 8.84 -15.44
CA LEU A 14 6.98 8.14 -15.82
C LEU A 14 8.15 9.11 -16.06
N ILE A 15 7.91 10.23 -16.75
CA ILE A 15 8.90 11.29 -16.95
C ILE A 15 9.34 11.86 -15.60
N ALA A 16 8.42 12.09 -14.66
CA ALA A 16 8.75 12.55 -13.32
C ALA A 16 9.65 11.55 -12.56
N LEU A 17 9.34 10.25 -12.65
CA LEU A 17 10.18 9.19 -12.07
C LEU A 17 11.59 9.20 -12.68
N VAL A 18 11.69 9.20 -14.00
CA VAL A 18 12.98 9.20 -14.72
C VAL A 18 13.77 10.47 -14.40
N GLY A 19 13.13 11.64 -14.43
CA GLY A 19 13.76 12.91 -14.07
C GLY A 19 14.30 12.90 -12.64
N LEU A 20 13.54 12.39 -11.68
CA LEU A 20 13.97 12.25 -10.29
C LEU A 20 15.18 11.32 -10.16
N MET A 21 15.17 10.17 -10.85
CA MET A 21 16.31 9.25 -10.88
C MET A 21 17.56 9.90 -11.46
N ILE A 22 17.44 10.67 -12.55
CA ILE A 22 18.56 11.40 -13.16
C ILE A 22 19.15 12.39 -12.16
N VAL A 23 18.31 13.21 -11.52
CA VAL A 23 18.77 14.21 -10.54
C VAL A 23 19.53 13.56 -9.39
N ILE A 24 18.99 12.48 -8.80
CA ILE A 24 19.66 11.79 -7.69
C ILE A 24 20.97 11.15 -8.16
N THR A 25 21.01 10.59 -9.37
CA THR A 25 22.22 9.99 -9.94
C THR A 25 23.32 11.02 -10.15
N ILE A 26 22.98 12.23 -10.60
CA ILE A 26 23.95 13.33 -10.77
C ILE A 26 24.54 13.73 -9.41
N ILE A 27 23.73 13.72 -8.35
CA ILE A 27 24.18 14.06 -6.99
C ILE A 27 25.02 12.94 -6.38
N ASN A 28 24.60 11.68 -6.55
CA ASN A 28 25.30 10.51 -6.06
C ASN A 28 25.26 9.37 -7.10
N PRO A 29 26.36 9.14 -7.85
CA PRO A 29 26.43 8.09 -8.86
C PRO A 29 26.18 6.67 -8.33
N SER A 30 26.39 6.45 -7.03
CA SER A 30 26.13 5.16 -6.37
C SER A 30 24.65 4.78 -6.40
N PHE A 31 23.76 5.73 -6.68
CA PHE A 31 22.32 5.51 -6.77
C PHE A 31 21.95 4.45 -7.84
N LEU A 32 22.61 4.45 -9.00
CA LEU A 32 22.33 3.49 -10.09
C LEU A 32 23.09 2.17 -9.96
N THR A 33 23.80 1.94 -8.86
CA THR A 33 24.43 0.62 -8.63
C THR A 33 23.34 -0.46 -8.52
N THR A 34 23.60 -1.65 -9.08
CA THR A 34 22.66 -2.77 -9.07
C THR A 34 22.20 -3.10 -7.65
N ASN A 35 23.11 -3.08 -6.67
CA ASN A 35 22.78 -3.33 -5.26
C ASN A 35 21.81 -2.29 -4.71
N ASN A 36 22.02 -1.00 -5.00
CA ASN A 36 21.10 0.04 -4.56
C ASN A 36 19.74 -0.08 -5.25
N LEU A 37 19.70 -0.35 -6.56
CA LEU A 37 18.44 -0.54 -7.28
C LEU A 37 17.63 -1.74 -6.76
N LEU A 38 18.28 -2.85 -6.45
CA LEU A 38 17.62 -4.01 -5.84
C LEU A 38 17.10 -3.70 -4.44
N ASN A 39 17.88 -2.98 -3.62
CA ASN A 39 17.47 -2.53 -2.29
C ASN A 39 16.31 -1.54 -2.35
N LEU A 40 16.32 -0.63 -3.33
CA LEU A 40 15.25 0.31 -3.59
C LEU A 40 13.96 -0.43 -3.95
N LEU A 41 14.02 -1.37 -4.89
CA LEU A 41 12.86 -2.19 -5.27
C LEU A 41 12.32 -2.96 -4.06
N LEU A 42 13.19 -3.54 -3.23
CA LEU A 42 12.81 -4.22 -1.99
C LEU A 42 12.15 -3.29 -0.96
N GLN A 43 12.58 -2.02 -0.87
CA GLN A 43 11.93 -1.03 -0.02
C GLN A 43 10.56 -0.63 -0.56
N VAL A 44 10.42 -0.52 -1.89
CA VAL A 44 9.17 -0.19 -2.56
C VAL A 44 8.11 -1.25 -2.34
N THR A 45 8.46 -2.54 -2.21
CA THR A 45 7.46 -3.61 -2.08
C THR A 45 6.51 -3.39 -0.92
N ALA A 46 7.03 -3.00 0.24
CA ALA A 46 6.25 -2.83 1.45
C ALA A 46 5.13 -1.78 1.27
N ASN A 47 5.47 -0.61 0.74
CA ASN A 47 4.46 0.42 0.45
C ASN A 47 3.65 0.09 -0.82
N GLY A 48 4.25 -0.62 -1.79
CA GLY A 48 3.61 -1.01 -3.04
C GLY A 48 2.36 -1.87 -2.83
N PHE A 49 2.43 -2.91 -2.00
CA PHE A 49 1.25 -3.73 -1.67
C PHE A 49 0.13 -2.88 -1.10
N ILE A 50 0.43 -2.05 -0.09
CA ILE A 50 -0.55 -1.19 0.56
C ILE A 50 -1.15 -0.21 -0.46
N ALA A 51 -0.30 0.43 -1.27
CA ALA A 51 -0.72 1.35 -2.31
C ALA A 51 -1.67 0.68 -3.31
N PHE A 52 -1.42 -0.57 -3.72
CA PHE A 52 -2.33 -1.30 -4.61
C PHE A 52 -3.71 -1.53 -3.99
N GLY A 53 -3.78 -1.89 -2.70
CA GLY A 53 -5.04 -1.99 -1.97
C GLY A 53 -5.74 -0.63 -1.87
N MET A 54 -4.95 0.41 -1.54
CA MET A 54 -5.40 1.79 -1.42
C MET A 54 -5.92 2.37 -2.75
N THR A 55 -5.42 1.91 -3.90
CA THR A 55 -5.97 2.28 -5.22
C THR A 55 -7.47 2.00 -5.29
N PHE A 56 -7.93 0.83 -4.82
CA PHE A 56 -9.35 0.48 -4.85
C PHE A 56 -10.17 1.39 -3.93
N VAL A 57 -9.62 1.70 -2.75
CA VAL A 57 -10.26 2.58 -1.76
C VAL A 57 -10.42 3.99 -2.33
N ILE A 58 -9.33 4.59 -2.81
CA ILE A 58 -9.32 5.95 -3.36
C ILE A 58 -10.16 6.04 -4.64
N LEU A 59 -10.19 5.00 -5.46
CA LEU A 59 -11.06 4.96 -6.64
C LEU A 59 -12.55 5.11 -6.30
N THR A 60 -12.95 4.84 -5.06
CA THR A 60 -14.34 5.05 -4.60
C THR A 60 -14.55 6.35 -3.83
N GLY A 61 -13.54 7.23 -3.78
CA GLY A 61 -13.56 8.46 -2.97
C GLY A 61 -13.35 8.20 -1.47
N GLY A 62 -12.96 6.98 -1.10
CA GLY A 62 -12.64 6.61 0.28
C GLY A 62 -11.17 6.87 0.61
N ILE A 63 -10.85 6.84 1.90
CA ILE A 63 -9.49 6.82 2.45
C ILE A 63 -9.45 5.75 3.52
N ASP A 64 -8.37 4.96 3.58
CA ASP A 64 -8.14 3.94 4.61
C ASP A 64 -6.87 4.24 5.39
N LEU A 65 -7.01 4.97 6.50
CA LEU A 65 -5.87 5.28 7.38
C LEU A 65 -5.41 4.10 8.24
N SER A 66 -6.19 3.04 8.31
CA SER A 66 -5.92 1.91 9.21
C SER A 66 -4.91 0.91 8.66
N VAL A 67 -4.45 1.06 7.41
CA VAL A 67 -3.57 0.09 6.75
C VAL A 67 -2.26 -0.14 7.50
N GLY A 68 -1.64 0.93 8.02
CA GLY A 68 -0.38 0.83 8.77
C GLY A 68 -0.51 0.08 10.09
N SER A 69 -1.63 0.26 10.81
CA SER A 69 -1.88 -0.46 12.06
C SER A 69 -2.48 -1.86 11.86
N SER A 70 -3.26 -2.07 10.79
CA SER A 70 -3.72 -3.40 10.36
C SER A 70 -2.54 -4.31 10.00
N LEU A 71 -1.56 -3.73 9.30
CA LEU A 71 -0.28 -4.35 9.02
C LEU A 71 0.41 -4.80 10.31
N ALA A 72 0.61 -3.88 11.26
CA ALA A 72 1.31 -4.15 12.51
C ALA A 72 0.62 -5.22 13.35
N LEU A 73 -0.71 -5.13 13.48
CA LEU A 73 -1.50 -6.09 14.25
C LEU A 73 -1.48 -7.48 13.63
N SER A 74 -1.76 -7.57 12.32
CA SER A 74 -1.81 -8.88 11.64
C SER A 74 -0.44 -9.56 11.61
N SER A 75 0.65 -8.83 11.43
CA SER A 75 2.00 -9.42 11.43
C SER A 75 2.52 -9.73 12.83
N ALA A 76 2.15 -8.96 13.87
CA ALA A 76 2.44 -9.30 15.26
C ALA A 76 1.72 -10.58 15.69
N LEU A 77 0.43 -10.73 15.35
CA LEU A 77 -0.33 -11.96 15.59
C LEU A 77 0.30 -13.14 14.84
N ALA A 78 0.70 -12.96 13.58
CA ALA A 78 1.41 -13.98 12.80
C ALA A 78 2.70 -14.43 13.49
N ALA A 79 3.51 -13.47 13.95
CA ALA A 79 4.76 -13.75 14.65
C ALA A 79 4.54 -14.50 15.96
N GLY A 80 3.52 -14.15 16.72
CA GLY A 80 3.16 -14.87 17.93
C GLY A 80 2.66 -16.28 17.67
N LEU A 81 1.89 -16.50 16.59
CA LEU A 81 1.46 -17.85 16.16
C LEU A 81 2.66 -18.72 15.78
N ILE A 82 3.62 -18.18 15.02
CA ILE A 82 4.86 -18.88 14.66
C ILE A 82 5.69 -19.19 15.92
N GLY A 83 5.87 -18.21 16.81
CA GLY A 83 6.58 -18.40 18.08
C GLY A 83 5.89 -19.35 19.07
N GLY A 84 4.59 -19.59 18.88
CA GLY A 84 3.79 -20.60 19.56
C GLY A 84 3.85 -21.99 18.93
N GLY A 85 4.61 -22.16 17.84
CA GLY A 85 4.82 -23.44 17.16
C GLY A 85 3.85 -23.74 16.01
N LEU A 86 2.99 -22.80 15.62
CA LEU A 86 2.11 -23.01 14.47
C LEU A 86 2.93 -23.08 13.17
N PRO A 87 2.65 -24.03 12.25
CA PRO A 87 3.35 -24.10 10.98
C PRO A 87 3.28 -22.78 10.19
N VAL A 88 4.43 -22.32 9.69
CA VAL A 88 4.57 -21.03 9.02
C VAL A 88 3.57 -20.80 7.87
N PRO A 89 3.30 -21.78 6.97
CA PRO A 89 2.30 -21.59 5.92
C PRO A 89 0.91 -21.26 6.46
N VAL A 90 0.52 -21.92 7.57
CA VAL A 90 -0.77 -21.68 8.22
C VAL A 90 -0.81 -20.29 8.85
N ALA A 91 0.27 -19.90 9.54
CA ALA A 91 0.38 -18.56 10.13
C ALA A 91 0.31 -17.45 9.07
N ILE A 92 0.95 -17.63 7.90
CA ILE A 92 0.89 -16.69 6.78
C ILE A 92 -0.55 -16.53 6.27
N VAL A 93 -1.25 -17.65 6.03
CA VAL A 93 -2.64 -17.61 5.54
C VAL A 93 -3.55 -16.94 6.58
N LEU A 94 -3.43 -17.31 7.85
CA LEU A 94 -4.21 -16.71 8.93
C LEU A 94 -3.95 -15.21 9.06
N ALA A 95 -2.71 -14.76 8.92
CA ALA A 95 -2.37 -13.34 8.95
C ALA A 95 -3.06 -12.57 7.83
N ILE A 96 -2.99 -13.07 6.59
CA ILE A 96 -3.65 -12.44 5.43
C ILE A 96 -5.18 -12.41 5.64
N CYS A 97 -5.76 -13.50 6.16
CA CYS A 97 -7.18 -13.56 6.51
C CYS A 97 -7.55 -12.55 7.62
N LEU A 98 -6.71 -12.38 8.65
CA LEU A 98 -6.90 -11.38 9.70
C LEU A 98 -6.83 -9.96 9.16
N GLY A 99 -5.86 -9.67 8.27
CA GLY A 99 -5.81 -8.40 7.54
C GLY A 99 -7.10 -8.16 6.75
N GLY A 100 -7.55 -9.16 6.00
CA GLY A 100 -8.83 -9.12 5.31
C GLY A 100 -10.02 -8.88 6.24
N LEU A 101 -10.04 -9.51 7.42
CA LEU A 101 -11.06 -9.31 8.44
C LEU A 101 -11.07 -7.87 8.95
N PHE A 102 -9.91 -7.30 9.27
CA PHE A 102 -9.80 -5.89 9.71
C PHE A 102 -10.31 -4.92 8.65
N GLY A 103 -9.93 -5.15 7.39
CA GLY A 103 -10.46 -4.43 6.25
C GLY A 103 -11.98 -4.61 6.09
N MET A 104 -12.47 -5.83 6.22
CA MET A 104 -13.90 -6.14 6.14
C MET A 104 -14.69 -5.41 7.23
N LEU A 105 -14.18 -5.31 8.46
CA LEU A 105 -14.79 -4.54 9.54
C LEU A 105 -14.93 -3.06 9.17
N ASN A 106 -13.88 -2.43 8.64
CA ASN A 106 -13.97 -1.07 8.12
C ASN A 106 -15.04 -0.96 7.03
N GLY A 107 -15.02 -1.87 6.06
CA GLY A 107 -15.97 -1.92 4.97
C GLY A 107 -17.42 -2.07 5.43
N LEU A 108 -17.68 -2.89 6.46
CA LEU A 108 -19.01 -3.08 7.04
C LEU A 108 -19.50 -1.83 7.75
N LEU A 109 -18.67 -1.19 8.56
CA LEU A 109 -18.99 0.05 9.27
C LEU A 109 -19.28 1.20 8.29
N ILE A 110 -18.52 1.28 7.21
CA ILE A 110 -18.73 2.29 6.15
C ILE A 110 -20.01 1.99 5.36
N ALA A 111 -20.20 0.74 4.94
CA ALA A 111 -21.31 0.36 4.06
C ALA A 111 -22.68 0.37 4.77
N TYR A 112 -22.75 -0.17 5.99
CA TYR A 112 -24.01 -0.32 6.73
C TYR A 112 -24.18 0.75 7.81
N GLY A 113 -23.09 1.15 8.46
CA GLY A 113 -23.12 2.25 9.43
C GLY A 113 -23.26 3.64 8.78
N LYS A 114 -23.12 3.73 7.44
CA LYS A 114 -23.18 4.99 6.67
C LYS A 114 -22.24 6.07 7.21
N LEU A 115 -21.13 5.63 7.79
CA LEU A 115 -20.10 6.50 8.37
C LEU A 115 -19.12 6.94 7.26
N ALA A 116 -18.56 8.14 7.42
CA ALA A 116 -17.53 8.62 6.50
C ALA A 116 -16.27 7.72 6.61
N PRO A 117 -15.69 7.26 5.48
CA PRO A 117 -14.52 6.38 5.46
C PRO A 117 -13.34 6.81 6.33
N PHE A 118 -12.99 8.09 6.27
CA PHE A 118 -11.88 8.65 7.03
C PHE A 118 -12.11 8.50 8.54
N ILE A 119 -13.33 8.72 9.05
CA ILE A 119 -13.63 8.62 10.48
C ILE A 119 -13.49 7.18 10.96
N VAL A 120 -14.09 6.23 10.21
CA VAL A 120 -14.01 4.80 10.55
C VAL A 120 -12.56 4.34 10.59
N THR A 121 -11.80 4.66 9.54
CA THR A 121 -10.44 4.15 9.39
C THR A 121 -9.44 4.85 10.31
N LEU A 122 -9.69 6.10 10.71
CA LEU A 122 -8.93 6.78 11.77
C LEU A 122 -9.20 6.15 13.15
N ALA A 123 -10.46 5.82 13.45
CA ALA A 123 -10.82 5.16 14.70
C ALA A 123 -10.21 3.75 14.77
N THR A 124 -10.38 2.95 13.73
CA THR A 124 -9.78 1.60 13.67
C THR A 124 -8.26 1.64 13.56
N MET A 125 -7.67 2.69 12.97
CA MET A 125 -6.23 2.91 13.02
C MET A 125 -5.74 2.91 14.48
N THR A 126 -6.40 3.72 15.32
CA THR A 126 -6.09 3.86 16.75
C THR A 126 -6.35 2.56 17.51
N ILE A 127 -7.49 1.90 17.27
CA ILE A 127 -7.85 0.63 17.91
C ILE A 127 -6.83 -0.46 17.58
N PHE A 128 -6.51 -0.67 16.29
CA PHE A 128 -5.58 -1.72 15.87
C PHE A 128 -4.15 -1.43 16.34
N ARG A 129 -3.73 -0.16 16.36
CA ARG A 129 -2.42 0.22 16.92
C ARG A 129 -2.36 -0.06 18.41
N GLY A 130 -3.40 0.33 19.16
CA GLY A 130 -3.51 0.02 20.59
C GLY A 130 -3.54 -1.48 20.86
N ALA A 131 -4.34 -2.24 20.11
CA ALA A 131 -4.40 -3.70 20.21
C ALA A 131 -3.06 -4.36 19.92
N THR A 132 -2.28 -3.83 18.96
CA THR A 132 -0.92 -4.29 18.70
C THR A 132 -0.04 -4.07 19.93
N LEU A 133 -0.05 -2.88 20.51
CA LEU A 133 0.76 -2.56 21.69
C LEU A 133 0.38 -3.39 22.92
N VAL A 134 -0.93 -3.63 23.12
CA VAL A 134 -1.43 -4.51 24.19
C VAL A 134 -0.96 -5.95 23.96
N TYR A 135 -1.09 -6.46 22.74
CA TYR A 135 -0.66 -7.83 22.42
C TYR A 135 0.84 -8.02 22.61
N THR A 136 1.65 -7.06 22.20
CA THR A 136 3.11 -7.17 22.23
C THR A 136 3.75 -6.61 23.50
N ASN A 137 2.94 -6.06 24.43
CA ASN A 137 3.43 -5.26 25.57
C ASN A 137 4.43 -4.17 25.16
N GLY A 138 4.24 -3.56 23.99
CA GLY A 138 5.15 -2.57 23.42
C GLY A 138 6.51 -3.11 22.94
N ASN A 139 6.78 -4.41 23.07
CA ASN A 139 8.06 -5.03 22.70
C ASN A 139 7.99 -5.75 21.35
N PRO A 140 9.12 -5.93 20.63
CA PRO A 140 9.12 -6.68 19.38
C PRO A 140 8.90 -8.18 19.59
N VAL A 141 8.15 -8.83 18.70
CA VAL A 141 7.95 -10.30 18.72
C VAL A 141 8.91 -10.96 17.73
N THR A 142 9.86 -11.75 18.23
CA THR A 142 10.96 -12.35 17.43
C THR A 142 11.01 -13.88 17.46
N LYS A 143 10.35 -14.50 18.45
CA LYS A 143 10.46 -15.95 18.71
C LYS A 143 10.00 -16.77 17.51
N GLY A 144 10.81 -17.76 17.10
CA GLY A 144 10.48 -18.71 16.03
C GLY A 144 10.56 -18.17 14.60
N LEU A 145 10.76 -16.86 14.41
CA LEU A 145 10.78 -16.24 13.09
C LEU A 145 12.03 -16.60 12.29
N SER A 146 13.17 -16.70 12.96
CA SER A 146 14.45 -17.05 12.34
C SER A 146 14.62 -18.55 12.11
N ASP A 147 13.73 -19.40 12.62
CA ASP A 147 13.93 -20.85 12.56
C ASP A 147 13.36 -21.47 11.26
N SER A 148 12.48 -20.73 10.58
CA SER A 148 11.80 -21.20 9.37
C SER A 148 12.38 -20.59 8.10
N PHE A 149 12.94 -21.45 7.24
CA PHE A 149 13.38 -21.06 5.90
C PHE A 149 12.25 -20.40 5.09
N LEU A 150 11.03 -20.93 5.15
CA LEU A 150 9.89 -20.37 4.42
C LEU A 150 9.58 -18.95 4.86
N PHE A 151 9.65 -18.67 6.17
CA PHE A 151 9.39 -17.34 6.67
C PHE A 151 10.49 -16.38 6.27
N GLN A 152 11.77 -16.76 6.40
CA GLN A 152 12.89 -15.92 5.97
C GLN A 152 12.85 -15.65 4.46
N PHE A 153 12.56 -16.68 3.65
CA PHE A 153 12.51 -16.56 2.20
C PHE A 153 11.46 -15.54 1.74
N LEU A 154 10.35 -15.40 2.47
CA LEU A 154 9.29 -14.44 2.16
C LEU A 154 9.79 -12.99 2.07
N GLY A 155 10.72 -12.58 2.93
CA GLY A 155 11.20 -11.18 3.06
C GLY A 155 12.68 -10.98 2.71
N GLN A 156 13.48 -12.05 2.75
CA GLN A 156 14.94 -12.03 2.54
C GLN A 156 15.38 -12.92 1.38
N GLY A 157 14.48 -13.72 0.80
CA GLY A 157 14.81 -14.64 -0.29
C GLY A 157 15.12 -13.94 -1.61
N TYR A 158 15.88 -14.62 -2.46
CA TYR A 158 16.21 -14.19 -3.83
C TYR A 158 15.91 -15.30 -4.82
N ILE A 159 15.42 -14.92 -6.01
CA ILE A 159 15.24 -15.81 -7.16
C ILE A 159 15.94 -15.16 -8.35
N VAL A 160 16.96 -15.83 -8.91
CA VAL A 160 17.74 -15.34 -10.07
C VAL A 160 18.26 -13.91 -9.83
N GLY A 161 18.77 -13.62 -8.63
CA GLY A 161 19.31 -12.30 -8.25
C GLY A 161 18.28 -11.21 -7.95
N ILE A 162 16.98 -11.49 -8.06
CA ILE A 162 15.89 -10.55 -7.73
C ILE A 162 15.30 -10.91 -6.36
N PRO A 163 15.11 -9.95 -5.43
CA PRO A 163 14.45 -10.21 -4.17
C PRO A 163 13.04 -10.79 -4.38
N PHE A 164 12.73 -11.88 -3.67
CA PHE A 164 11.43 -12.54 -3.75
C PHE A 164 10.24 -11.60 -3.46
N PRO A 165 10.30 -10.66 -2.48
CA PRO A 165 9.25 -9.67 -2.29
C PRO A 165 8.91 -8.85 -3.53
N VAL A 166 9.90 -8.57 -4.39
CA VAL A 166 9.71 -7.77 -5.61
C VAL A 166 8.91 -8.58 -6.63
N ILE A 167 9.26 -9.85 -6.80
CA ILE A 167 8.54 -10.78 -7.66
C ILE A 167 7.09 -10.94 -7.18
N LEU A 168 6.90 -11.11 -5.87
CA LEU A 168 5.58 -11.21 -5.26
C LEU A 168 4.76 -9.92 -5.45
N MET A 169 5.39 -8.76 -5.33
CA MET A 169 4.76 -7.47 -5.60
C MET A 169 4.27 -7.38 -7.05
N PHE A 170 5.09 -7.75 -8.03
CA PHE A 170 4.68 -7.76 -9.44
C PHE A 170 3.57 -8.78 -9.72
N LEU A 171 3.62 -9.97 -9.11
CA LEU A 171 2.56 -10.97 -9.22
C LEU A 171 1.22 -10.42 -8.70
N VAL A 172 1.22 -9.84 -7.49
CA VAL A 172 0.03 -9.23 -6.88
C VAL A 172 -0.45 -8.03 -7.70
N PHE A 173 0.46 -7.20 -8.21
CA PHE A 173 0.13 -6.12 -9.12
C PHE A 173 -0.63 -6.63 -10.35
N VAL A 174 -0.16 -7.69 -11.01
CA VAL A 174 -0.84 -8.28 -12.18
C VAL A 174 -2.22 -8.80 -11.81
N ILE A 175 -2.35 -9.53 -10.69
CA ILE A 175 -3.64 -10.05 -10.21
C ILE A 175 -4.63 -8.91 -9.98
N LEU A 176 -4.22 -7.87 -9.25
CA LEU A 176 -5.08 -6.73 -8.95
C LEU A 176 -5.36 -5.87 -10.19
N ALA A 177 -4.44 -5.79 -11.15
CA ALA A 177 -4.67 -5.12 -12.42
C ALA A 177 -5.71 -5.83 -13.27
N ILE A 178 -5.67 -7.17 -13.32
CA ILE A 178 -6.71 -7.98 -13.98
C ILE A 178 -8.04 -7.78 -13.24
N LEU A 179 -8.03 -7.88 -11.91
CA LEU A 179 -9.24 -7.67 -11.10
C LEU A 179 -9.86 -6.30 -11.37
N LEU A 180 -9.07 -5.23 -11.41
CA LEU A 180 -9.56 -3.87 -11.60
C LEU A 180 -9.97 -3.56 -13.04
N HIS A 181 -9.25 -4.06 -14.05
CA HIS A 181 -9.45 -3.64 -15.44
C HIS A 181 -10.21 -4.64 -16.32
N LYS A 182 -10.29 -5.91 -15.90
CA LYS A 182 -10.85 -6.98 -16.73
C LYS A 182 -12.07 -7.66 -16.12
N THR A 183 -12.46 -7.34 -14.89
CA THR A 183 -13.62 -7.99 -14.23
C THR A 183 -14.83 -7.06 -14.09
N ALA A 184 -16.00 -7.66 -13.81
CA ALA A 184 -17.22 -6.93 -13.46
C ALA A 184 -17.08 -6.16 -12.14
N PHE A 185 -16.31 -6.69 -11.18
CA PHE A 185 -16.02 -6.00 -9.92
C PHE A 185 -15.28 -4.68 -10.17
N GLY A 186 -14.24 -4.70 -11.02
CA GLY A 186 -13.52 -3.48 -11.40
C GLY A 186 -14.42 -2.41 -12.03
N LYS A 187 -15.33 -2.80 -12.93
CA LYS A 187 -16.35 -1.89 -13.50
C LYS A 187 -17.25 -1.29 -12.41
N ALA A 188 -17.65 -2.09 -11.42
CA ALA A 188 -18.45 -1.61 -10.30
C ALA A 188 -17.69 -0.63 -9.40
N VAL A 189 -16.39 -0.84 -9.18
CA VAL A 189 -15.50 0.08 -8.44
C VAL A 189 -15.47 1.46 -9.12
N TYR A 190 -15.22 1.50 -10.43
CA TYR A 190 -15.20 2.76 -11.19
C TYR A 190 -16.57 3.45 -11.23
N ALA A 191 -17.66 2.69 -11.37
CA ALA A 191 -19.01 3.25 -11.36
C ALA A 191 -19.37 3.87 -10.00
N LEU A 192 -19.07 3.17 -8.91
CA LEU A 192 -19.25 3.66 -7.54
C LEU A 192 -18.50 4.97 -7.31
N GLY A 193 -17.23 5.04 -7.72
CA GLY A 193 -16.42 6.25 -7.57
C GLY A 193 -16.80 7.40 -8.49
N GLY A 194 -17.33 7.13 -9.68
CA GLY A 194 -17.74 8.17 -10.62
C GLY A 194 -19.04 8.85 -10.22
N ASN A 195 -20.05 8.06 -9.82
CA ASN A 195 -21.31 8.57 -9.30
C ASN A 195 -22.04 7.47 -8.52
N GLU A 196 -21.98 7.55 -7.19
CA GLU A 196 -22.60 6.55 -6.30
C GLU A 196 -24.11 6.41 -6.53
N LYS A 197 -24.84 7.52 -6.74
CA LYS A 197 -26.29 7.49 -6.97
C LYS A 197 -26.64 6.80 -8.30
N ALA A 198 -25.91 7.12 -9.36
CA ALA A 198 -26.14 6.49 -10.67
C ALA A 198 -25.76 5.00 -10.65
N ALA A 199 -24.70 4.63 -9.94
CA ALA A 199 -24.30 3.24 -9.75
C ALA A 199 -25.37 2.44 -9.01
N TYR A 200 -25.98 3.03 -7.97
CA TYR A 200 -27.10 2.41 -7.24
C TYR A 200 -28.30 2.15 -8.15
N ILE A 201 -28.73 3.17 -8.92
CA ILE A 201 -29.87 3.06 -9.86
C ILE A 201 -29.58 2.01 -10.96
N SER A 202 -28.31 1.85 -11.33
CA SER A 202 -27.86 0.84 -12.30
C SER A 202 -27.76 -0.58 -11.72
N GLY A 203 -28.26 -0.83 -10.50
CA GLY A 203 -28.32 -2.15 -9.88
C GLY A 203 -27.02 -2.64 -9.23
N ILE A 204 -26.01 -1.76 -9.09
CA ILE A 204 -24.74 -2.14 -8.43
C ILE A 204 -24.97 -2.23 -6.92
N LYS A 205 -24.63 -3.38 -6.33
CA LYS A 205 -24.69 -3.61 -4.87
C LYS A 205 -23.55 -2.87 -4.17
N LEU A 206 -23.69 -1.55 -3.99
CA LEU A 206 -22.64 -0.65 -3.49
C LEU A 206 -22.03 -1.14 -2.18
N ASN A 207 -22.85 -1.59 -1.23
CA ASN A 207 -22.37 -2.06 0.08
C ASN A 207 -21.42 -3.25 -0.05
N LYS A 208 -21.77 -4.22 -0.90
CA LYS A 208 -20.92 -5.38 -1.18
C LYS A 208 -19.60 -4.96 -1.81
N VAL A 209 -19.64 -4.00 -2.73
CA VAL A 209 -18.44 -3.47 -3.39
C VAL A 209 -17.51 -2.79 -2.37
N LYS A 210 -18.06 -1.90 -1.52
CA LYS A 210 -17.28 -1.24 -0.45
C LYS A 210 -16.61 -2.27 0.47
N ILE A 211 -17.36 -3.27 0.94
CA ILE A 211 -16.81 -4.31 1.83
C ILE A 211 -15.64 -5.06 1.19
N ILE A 212 -15.78 -5.48 -0.06
CA ILE A 212 -14.71 -6.19 -0.78
C ILE A 212 -13.49 -5.29 -0.96
N ILE A 213 -13.67 -4.00 -1.28
CA ILE A 213 -12.57 -3.05 -1.46
C ILE A 213 -11.74 -2.91 -0.18
N TYR A 214 -12.38 -2.67 0.97
CA TYR A 214 -11.65 -2.56 2.23
C TYR A 214 -11.04 -3.90 2.67
N THR A 215 -11.69 -5.03 2.37
CA THR A 215 -11.12 -6.37 2.60
C THR A 215 -9.81 -6.55 1.81
N ILE A 216 -9.78 -6.16 0.53
CA ILE A 216 -8.56 -6.18 -0.29
C ILE A 216 -7.48 -5.26 0.31
N SER A 217 -7.85 -4.05 0.73
CA SER A 217 -6.95 -3.11 1.43
C SER A 217 -6.27 -3.76 2.63
N GLY A 218 -7.06 -4.40 3.50
CA GLY A 218 -6.56 -5.09 4.69
C GLY A 218 -5.70 -6.32 4.39
N MET A 219 -6.05 -7.13 3.37
CA MET A 219 -5.22 -8.25 2.93
C MET A 219 -3.85 -7.78 2.43
N MET A 220 -3.81 -6.68 1.68
CA MET A 220 -2.55 -6.10 1.18
C MET A 220 -1.70 -5.49 2.30
N ALA A 221 -2.34 -4.85 3.29
CA ALA A 221 -1.67 -4.38 4.50
C ALA A 221 -1.01 -5.53 5.27
N SER A 222 -1.72 -6.65 5.45
CA SER A 222 -1.15 -7.82 6.13
C SER A 222 -0.01 -8.47 5.35
N LEU A 223 -0.14 -8.60 4.02
CA LEU A 223 0.93 -9.13 3.17
C LEU A 223 2.21 -8.29 3.27
N SER A 224 2.06 -6.96 3.25
CA SER A 224 3.16 -6.03 3.49
C SER A 224 3.80 -6.25 4.87
N GLY A 225 2.97 -6.44 5.91
CA GLY A 225 3.42 -6.71 7.27
C GLY A 225 4.24 -7.97 7.41
N LEU A 226 3.78 -9.07 6.82
CA LEU A 226 4.51 -10.33 6.81
C LEU A 226 5.88 -10.17 6.15
N ILE A 227 5.98 -9.42 5.06
CA ILE A 227 7.24 -9.15 4.36
C ILE A 227 8.18 -8.32 5.23
N ILE A 228 7.68 -7.26 5.89
CA ILE A 228 8.49 -6.43 6.79
C ILE A 228 8.97 -7.26 7.99
N THR A 229 8.07 -7.99 8.63
CA THR A 229 8.38 -8.85 9.79
C THR A 229 9.40 -9.93 9.41
N SER A 230 9.24 -10.54 8.24
CA SER A 230 10.22 -11.50 7.70
C SER A 230 11.57 -10.85 7.44
N ARG A 231 11.60 -9.66 6.81
CA ARG A 231 12.83 -8.94 6.50
C ARG A 231 13.60 -8.53 7.76
N LEU A 232 12.90 -8.18 8.83
CA LEU A 232 13.49 -7.76 10.11
C LEU A 232 13.69 -8.93 11.08
N SER A 233 13.24 -10.14 10.75
CA SER A 233 13.10 -11.28 11.68
C SER A 233 12.43 -10.88 13.00
N SER A 234 11.53 -9.89 12.95
CA SER A 234 10.98 -9.23 14.13
C SER A 234 9.71 -8.46 13.77
N ALA A 235 8.61 -8.75 14.48
CA ALA A 235 7.39 -7.96 14.37
C ALA A 235 7.49 -6.75 15.30
N GLN A 236 7.75 -5.60 14.73
CA GLN A 236 7.85 -4.33 15.44
C GLN A 236 6.44 -3.76 15.73
N PRO A 237 6.10 -3.39 16.97
CA PRO A 237 4.75 -2.89 17.32
C PRO A 237 4.40 -1.56 16.64
N THR A 238 5.42 -0.79 16.26
CA THR A 238 5.32 0.49 15.55
C THR A 238 5.49 0.34 14.04
N ALA A 239 5.59 -0.89 13.51
CA ALA A 239 5.67 -1.13 12.08
C ALA A 239 4.51 -0.47 11.31
N GLY A 240 4.78 -0.05 10.08
CA GLY A 240 3.76 0.57 9.22
C GLY A 240 3.34 1.97 9.66
N ALA A 241 4.01 2.62 10.61
CA ALA A 241 3.73 4.02 10.94
C ALA A 241 3.94 4.91 9.71
N SER A 242 2.94 5.75 9.38
CA SER A 242 2.93 6.63 8.21
C SER A 242 2.88 5.94 6.85
N TYR A 243 2.70 4.61 6.79
CA TYR A 243 2.59 3.90 5.53
C TYR A 243 1.28 4.23 4.81
N GLU A 244 0.23 4.58 5.55
CA GLU A 244 -1.02 5.12 5.02
C GLU A 244 -0.77 6.40 4.20
N MET A 245 0.09 7.30 4.67
CA MET A 245 0.41 8.55 3.96
C MET A 245 1.25 8.27 2.71
N ASP A 246 2.25 7.39 2.82
CA ASP A 246 3.09 7.00 1.69
C ASP A 246 2.28 6.26 0.60
N ALA A 247 1.26 5.49 0.99
CA ALA A 247 0.36 4.80 0.06
C ALA A 247 -0.60 5.78 -0.64
N ILE A 248 -1.20 6.73 0.09
CA ILE A 248 -2.01 7.81 -0.50
C ILE A 248 -1.15 8.60 -1.50
N ALA A 249 0.08 8.96 -1.11
CA ALA A 249 1.03 9.67 -1.96
C ALA A 249 1.28 8.92 -3.27
N ALA A 250 1.59 7.62 -3.18
CA ALA A 250 1.84 6.77 -4.33
C ALA A 250 0.63 6.69 -5.28
N VAL A 251 -0.57 6.57 -4.72
CA VAL A 251 -1.82 6.47 -5.52
C VAL A 251 -2.15 7.79 -6.21
N VAL A 252 -2.01 8.92 -5.51
CA VAL A 252 -2.31 10.27 -6.02
C VAL A 252 -1.25 10.75 -7.01
N LEU A 253 0.04 10.58 -6.70
CA LEU A 253 1.14 10.84 -7.65
C LEU A 253 1.02 9.95 -8.89
N GLY A 254 0.52 8.73 -8.72
CA GLY A 254 0.18 7.82 -9.80
C GLY A 254 -1.00 8.28 -10.69
N GLY A 255 -1.69 9.36 -10.33
CA GLY A 255 -2.76 9.96 -11.12
C GLY A 255 -4.16 9.40 -10.83
N THR A 256 -4.35 8.71 -9.71
CA THR A 256 -5.70 8.36 -9.24
C THR A 256 -6.28 9.55 -8.47
N SER A 257 -7.49 9.97 -8.83
CA SER A 257 -8.12 11.14 -8.22
C SER A 257 -8.70 10.82 -6.86
N LEU A 258 -8.48 11.71 -5.89
CA LEU A 258 -9.07 11.61 -4.54
C LEU A 258 -10.59 11.73 -4.55
N SER A 259 -11.17 12.33 -5.60
CA SER A 259 -12.63 12.40 -5.78
C SER A 259 -13.25 11.09 -6.27
N GLY A 260 -12.45 10.08 -6.63
CA GLY A 260 -12.93 8.79 -7.12
C GLY A 260 -13.20 8.73 -8.63
N GLY A 261 -13.47 7.52 -9.12
CA GLY A 261 -13.92 7.24 -10.49
C GLY A 261 -12.86 7.38 -11.59
N LYS A 262 -11.68 7.93 -11.29
CA LYS A 262 -10.58 8.13 -12.26
C LYS A 262 -9.25 7.67 -11.66
N GLY A 263 -8.54 6.80 -12.37
CA GLY A 263 -7.22 6.30 -11.96
C GLY A 263 -6.91 4.93 -12.54
N ARG A 264 -5.68 4.46 -12.36
CA ARG A 264 -5.22 3.13 -12.78
C ARG A 264 -4.18 2.61 -11.80
N ILE A 265 -4.18 1.31 -11.56
CA ILE A 265 -3.20 0.67 -10.69
C ILE A 265 -1.77 0.74 -11.25
N TRP A 266 -1.61 0.80 -12.59
CA TRP A 266 -0.30 1.04 -13.22
C TRP A 266 0.33 2.35 -12.75
N GLY A 267 -0.47 3.41 -12.66
CA GLY A 267 -0.03 4.69 -12.13
C GLY A 267 0.42 4.57 -10.67
N THR A 268 -0.29 3.79 -9.85
CA THR A 268 0.09 3.52 -8.46
C THR A 268 1.44 2.81 -8.34
N LEU A 269 1.76 1.86 -9.22
CA LEU A 269 3.09 1.23 -9.25
C LEU A 269 4.19 2.28 -9.50
N ILE A 270 4.00 3.14 -10.50
CA ILE A 270 4.94 4.23 -10.80
C ILE A 270 5.03 5.23 -9.63
N GLY A 271 3.90 5.59 -9.01
CA GLY A 271 3.89 6.46 -7.84
C GLY A 271 4.59 5.85 -6.63
N ALA A 272 4.44 4.54 -6.40
CA ALA A 272 5.16 3.83 -5.35
C ALA A 272 6.68 3.83 -5.60
N LEU A 273 7.09 3.68 -6.88
CA LEU A 273 8.49 3.83 -7.28
C LEU A 273 8.99 5.27 -7.07
N ILE A 274 8.19 6.31 -7.36
CA ILE A 274 8.57 7.71 -7.09
C ILE A 274 8.85 7.92 -5.60
N ILE A 275 7.95 7.45 -4.73
CA ILE A 275 8.14 7.55 -3.27
C ILE A 275 9.36 6.73 -2.82
N GLY A 276 9.58 5.54 -3.38
CA GLY A 276 10.76 4.72 -3.10
C GLY A 276 12.07 5.36 -3.53
N VAL A 277 12.13 5.90 -4.76
CA VAL A 277 13.27 6.66 -5.29
C VAL A 277 13.55 7.89 -4.44
N LEU A 278 12.50 8.61 -4.00
CA LEU A 278 12.67 9.76 -3.11
C LEU A 278 13.25 9.34 -1.76
N ASN A 279 12.71 8.31 -1.12
CA ASN A 279 13.21 7.83 0.17
C ASN A 279 14.65 7.31 0.08
N ASN A 280 14.93 6.46 -0.90
CA ASN A 280 16.26 5.89 -1.11
C ASN A 280 17.28 6.95 -1.54
N GLY A 281 16.87 7.87 -2.42
CA GLY A 281 17.71 8.97 -2.90
C GLY A 281 18.06 9.96 -1.81
N LEU A 282 17.10 10.37 -0.99
CA LEU A 282 17.37 11.22 0.17
C LEU A 282 18.27 10.50 1.21
N ASN A 283 18.10 9.20 1.38
CA ASN A 283 18.93 8.40 2.26
C ASN A 283 20.39 8.34 1.77
N ILE A 284 20.63 8.05 0.49
CA ILE A 284 21.98 7.88 -0.05
C ILE A 284 22.79 9.20 -0.11
N ILE A 285 22.11 10.34 -0.14
CA ILE A 285 22.75 11.66 -0.06
C ILE A 285 22.89 12.17 1.40
N GLY A 286 22.53 11.33 2.38
CA GLY A 286 22.75 11.63 3.81
C GLY A 286 21.69 12.54 4.46
N VAL A 287 20.52 12.73 3.85
CA VAL A 287 19.43 13.51 4.47
C VAL A 287 18.80 12.69 5.59
N SER A 288 18.66 13.30 6.78
CA SER A 288 18.10 12.62 7.94
C SER A 288 16.63 12.20 7.73
N ALA A 289 16.21 11.12 8.38
CA ALA A 289 14.85 10.60 8.30
C ALA A 289 13.78 11.64 8.70
N PHE A 290 14.11 12.59 9.59
CA PHE A 290 13.22 13.68 9.98
C PHE A 290 12.95 14.64 8.82
N TRP A 291 13.99 15.06 8.09
CA TRP A 291 13.83 15.90 6.90
C TRP A 291 13.16 15.16 5.75
N GLN A 292 13.37 13.85 5.63
CA GLN A 292 12.64 13.02 4.66
C GLN A 292 11.13 13.09 4.89
N GLN A 293 10.64 13.09 6.14
CA GLN A 293 9.21 13.25 6.44
C GLN A 293 8.66 14.61 5.98
N VAL A 294 9.42 15.69 6.20
CA VAL A 294 9.03 17.04 5.75
C VAL A 294 8.93 17.09 4.22
N VAL A 295 9.95 16.59 3.52
CA VAL A 295 9.95 16.55 2.04
C VAL A 295 8.79 15.71 1.52
N LYS A 296 8.53 14.54 2.12
CA LYS A 296 7.37 13.70 1.76
C LYS A 296 6.05 14.45 1.92
N GLY A 297 5.86 15.13 3.05
CA GLY A 297 4.65 15.93 3.29
C GLY A 297 4.45 17.03 2.22
N ILE A 298 5.52 17.73 1.85
CA ILE A 298 5.50 18.75 0.79
C ILE A 298 5.13 18.13 -0.56
N VAL A 299 5.75 17.00 -0.92
CA VAL A 299 5.46 16.31 -2.19
C VAL A 299 4.01 15.85 -2.26
N ILE A 300 3.46 15.32 -1.16
CA ILE A 300 2.05 14.94 -1.07
C ILE A 300 1.15 16.16 -1.26
N LEU A 301 1.44 17.26 -0.56
CA LEU A 301 0.64 18.49 -0.66
C LEU A 301 0.64 19.03 -2.09
N ILE A 302 1.80 19.07 -2.75
CA ILE A 302 1.91 19.47 -4.16
C ILE A 302 1.09 18.53 -5.05
N ALA A 303 1.19 17.21 -4.86
CA ALA A 303 0.45 16.23 -5.64
C ALA A 303 -1.07 16.44 -5.53
N VAL A 304 -1.56 16.69 -4.31
CA VAL A 304 -2.98 16.94 -4.04
C VAL A 304 -3.46 18.27 -4.64
N LEU A 305 -2.65 19.34 -4.53
CA LEU A 305 -2.96 20.63 -5.15
C LEU A 305 -3.08 20.50 -6.67
N LEU A 306 -2.14 19.78 -7.30
CA LEU A 306 -2.18 19.53 -8.75
C LEU A 306 -3.39 18.69 -9.18
N ASP A 307 -3.83 17.71 -8.37
CA ASP A 307 -5.05 16.95 -8.64
C ASP A 307 -6.29 17.87 -8.59
N ARG A 308 -6.39 18.73 -7.57
CA ARG A 308 -7.47 19.72 -7.45
C ARG A 308 -7.57 20.63 -8.67
N PHE A 309 -6.45 21.15 -9.18
CA PHE A 309 -6.47 22.02 -10.38
C PHE A 309 -6.88 21.29 -11.65
N LYS A 310 -6.62 19.98 -11.76
CA LYS A 310 -7.08 19.16 -12.90
C LYS A 310 -8.58 18.86 -12.85
N VAL A 311 -9.17 18.83 -11.65
CA VAL A 311 -10.61 18.58 -11.44
C VAL A 311 -11.43 19.87 -11.56
N ALA A 312 -10.86 21.03 -11.25
CA ALA A 312 -11.53 22.33 -11.35
C ALA A 312 -11.66 22.89 -12.79
N LYS A 313 -11.07 22.20 -13.78
CA LYS A 313 -11.21 22.49 -15.23
C LYS A 313 -12.15 21.49 -15.88
#